data_AF-A0A2M3ZM81-F1
#
_entry.id   AF-A0A2M3ZM81-F1
#
_cell.length_a   1.000
_cell.length_b   1.000
_cell.length_c   1.000
_cell.angle_alpha   90.00
_cell.angle_beta   90.00
_cell.angle_gamma   90.00
#
_symmetry.space_group_name_H-M   'P 1'
#
loop_
_entity.id
_entity.type
_entity.pdbx_description
1 polymer ?
#
loop_
_entity_poly.entity_id
_entity_poly.type
_entity_poly.pdbx_seq_one_letter_code
_entity_poly.pdbx_strand_id
1 'polypeptide(L)' 'MKLLCLVVWVLAIVSATATAETPDVRDDRRFISYKDLLVTANRYTDPNVTSYSRMLIDVAGDQLLVGAR' A
#
# COMPACT_ATOMS: atom_id res chain seq x y z
N MET A 1 -33.90 -5.21 39.77
CA MET A 1 -34.15 -4.83 38.35
C MET A 1 -33.14 -3.81 37.81
N LYS A 2 -32.80 -2.72 38.53
CA LYS A 2 -31.81 -1.71 38.09
C LYS A 2 -30.38 -2.26 37.88
N LEU A 3 -29.91 -3.12 38.79
CA LEU A 3 -28.56 -3.72 38.72
C LEU A 3 -28.39 -4.65 37.50
N LEU A 4 -29.41 -5.47 37.20
CA LEU A 4 -29.41 -6.37 36.05
C LEU A 4 -29.33 -5.59 34.73
N CYS A 5 -30.09 -4.49 34.63
CA CYS A 5 -30.07 -3.62 33.46
C CYS A 5 -28.68 -3.00 33.25
N LEU A 6 -28.06 -2.52 34.33
CA LEU A 6 -26.72 -1.94 34.27
C LEU A 6 -25.66 -2.95 33.80
N VAL A 7 -25.74 -4.20 34.27
CA VAL A 7 -24.84 -5.29 33.82
C VAL A 7 -25.04 -5.60 32.34
N VAL A 8 -26.28 -5.64 31.85
CA VAL A 8 -26.57 -5.87 30.42
C VAL A 8 -26.02 -4.74 29.54
N TRP A 9 -26.15 -3.48 29.99
CA TRP A 9 -25.60 -2.33 29.28
C TRP A 9 -24.07 -2.34 29.25
N VAL A 10 -23.43 -2.66 30.38
CA VAL A 10 -21.96 -2.80 30.44
C VAL A 10 -21.49 -3.92 29.52
N LEU A 11 -22.18 -5.07 29.52
CA LEU A 11 -21.85 -6.20 28.64
C LEU A 11 -21.99 -5.82 27.16
N ALA A 12 -23.04 -5.09 26.81
CA ALA A 12 -23.27 -4.61 25.43
C ALA A 12 -22.17 -3.64 24.97
N ILE A 13 -21.72 -2.74 25.84
CA ILE A 13 -20.65 -1.79 25.53
C ILE A 13 -19.32 -2.52 25.33
N VAL A 14 -18.97 -3.46 26.21
CA VAL A 14 -17.73 -4.25 26.11
C VAL A 14 -17.71 -5.08 24.82
N SER A 15 -18.87 -5.65 24.45
CA SER A 15 -19.03 -6.41 23.20
C SER A 15 -18.79 -5.53 21.97
N ALA A 16 -19.31 -4.29 21.97
CA ALA A 16 -19.17 -3.36 20.86
C ALA A 16 -17.72 -2.86 20.68
N THR A 17 -16.95 -2.74 21.77
CA THR A 17 -15.53 -2.37 21.69
C THR A 17 -14.63 -3.52 21.24
N ALA A 18 -15.04 -4.77 21.44
CA ALA A 18 -14.26 -5.94 21.04
C ALA A 18 -14.28 -6.20 19.52
N THR A 19 -15.28 -5.66 18.81
CA THR A 19 -15.40 -5.73 17.34
C THR A 19 -14.79 -4.53 16.63
N ALA A 20 -14.14 -3.61 17.36
CA ALA A 20 -13.40 -2.52 16.74
C ALA A 20 -12.11 -3.09 16.13
N GLU A 21 -12.21 -3.56 14.88
CA GLU A 21 -11.05 -3.98 14.10
C GLU A 21 -10.14 -2.77 13.88
N THR A 22 -8.92 -2.84 14.38
CA THR A 22 -7.88 -1.87 14.02
C THR A 22 -7.61 -2.00 12.53
N PRO A 23 -7.55 -0.90 11.76
CA PRO A 23 -7.26 -0.99 10.34
C PRO A 23 -5.93 -1.73 10.13
N ASP A 24 -5.98 -2.87 9.45
CA ASP A 24 -4.77 -3.62 9.08
C ASP A 24 -3.99 -2.76 8.08
N VAL A 25 -2.75 -2.42 8.43
CA VAL A 25 -1.83 -1.67 7.57
C VAL A 25 -1.63 -2.35 6.22
N ARG A 26 -1.83 -3.68 6.13
CA ARG A 26 -1.72 -4.44 4.89
C ARG A 26 -2.79 -4.10 3.85
N ASP A 27 -3.97 -3.67 4.28
CA ASP A 27 -5.08 -3.29 3.39
C ASP A 27 -5.25 -1.77 3.26
N ASP A 28 -4.34 -1.00 3.87
CA ASP A 28 -4.32 0.45 3.74
C ASP A 28 -3.77 0.84 2.36
N ARG A 29 -4.67 1.26 1.46
CA ARG A 29 -4.35 1.70 0.09
C ARG A 29 -3.39 2.89 -0.01
N ARG A 30 -3.11 3.56 1.10
CA ARG A 30 -2.07 4.62 1.16
C ARG A 30 -0.66 4.05 1.17
N PHE A 31 -0.51 2.78 1.54
CA PHE A 31 0.74 2.05 1.52
C PHE A 31 0.75 1.11 0.32
N ILE A 32 1.79 1.24 -0.51
CA ILE A 32 2.01 0.35 -1.65
C ILE A 32 3.39 -0.25 -1.44
N SER A 33 3.45 -1.58 -1.32
CA SER A 33 4.73 -2.26 -1.17
C SER A 33 5.45 -2.38 -2.50
N TYR A 34 6.76 -2.58 -2.45
CA TYR A 34 7.55 -2.85 -3.66
C TYR A 34 7.00 -4.05 -4.44
N LYS A 35 6.52 -5.09 -3.74
CA LYS A 35 5.95 -6.29 -4.36
C LYS A 35 4.68 -5.99 -5.14
N ASP A 36 3.85 -5.06 -4.63
CA ASP A 36 2.61 -4.67 -5.29
C ASP A 36 2.88 -3.94 -6.61
N LEU A 37 3.95 -3.11 -6.64
CA LEU A 37 4.39 -2.43 -7.86
C LEU A 37 4.91 -3.40 -8.92
N LEU A 38 5.57 -4.49 -8.53
CA LEU A 38 6.14 -5.46 -9.46
C LEU A 38 5.08 -6.17 -10.33
N VAL A 39 3.85 -6.29 -9.86
CA VAL A 39 2.77 -6.97 -10.61
C VAL A 39 2.41 -6.20 -11.88
N THR A 40 2.48 -4.88 -11.85
CA THR A 40 2.10 -4.00 -12.97
C THR A 40 3.30 -3.35 -13.66
N ALA A 41 4.48 -3.36 -13.04
CA ALA A 41 5.65 -2.68 -13.57
C ALA A 41 6.34 -3.51 -14.66
N ASN A 42 6.64 -2.87 -15.80
CA ASN A 42 7.59 -3.39 -16.78
C ASN A 42 9.00 -2.91 -16.41
N ARG A 43 9.95 -3.84 -16.29
CA ARG A 43 11.30 -3.54 -15.82
C ARG A 43 12.32 -3.73 -16.93
N TYR A 44 13.10 -2.69 -17.18
CA TYR A 44 14.27 -2.74 -18.05
C TYR A 44 15.54 -2.91 -17.21
N THR A 45 16.37 -3.90 -17.54
CA THR A 45 17.68 -4.13 -16.91
C THR A 45 18.67 -4.57 -17.96
N ASP A 46 19.90 -4.05 -17.87
CA ASP A 46 21.02 -4.44 -18.72
C ASP A 46 22.16 -4.89 -17.80
N PRO A 47 22.72 -6.10 -17.96
CA PRO A 47 23.77 -6.63 -17.09
C PRO A 47 25.08 -5.85 -17.15
N ASN A 48 25.33 -5.08 -18.22
CA ASN A 48 26.54 -4.28 -18.38
C ASN A 48 26.35 -2.83 -17.91
N VAL A 49 25.16 -2.46 -17.44
CA VAL A 49 24.84 -1.13 -16.93
C VAL A 49 24.73 -1.17 -15.42
N THR A 50 25.49 -0.30 -14.76
CA THR A 50 25.51 -0.17 -13.30
C THR A 50 24.50 0.85 -12.80
N SER A 51 24.19 1.89 -13.59
CA SER A 51 23.22 2.91 -13.19
C SER A 51 22.61 3.63 -14.39
N TYR A 52 21.35 4.04 -14.23
CA TYR A 52 20.66 4.97 -15.13
C TYR A 52 20.50 6.29 -14.38
N SER A 53 21.04 7.38 -14.92
CA SER A 53 21.13 8.68 -14.23
C SER A 53 20.48 9.84 -14.98
N ARG A 54 20.14 9.63 -16.25
CA ARG A 54 19.48 10.63 -17.10
C ARG A 54 18.30 9.97 -17.81
N MET A 55 17.24 10.74 -18.01
CA MET A 55 16.03 10.29 -18.70
C MET A 55 15.47 11.43 -19.55
N LEU A 56 15.09 11.12 -20.78
CA LEU A 56 14.41 12.02 -21.70
C LEU A 56 13.18 11.30 -22.26
N ILE A 57 12.03 11.96 -22.14
CA ILE A 57 10.76 11.49 -22.70
C ILE A 57 10.54 12.25 -24.00
N ASP A 58 10.60 11.54 -25.12
CA ASP A 58 10.27 12.08 -26.43
C ASP A 58 8.84 11.65 -26.80
N VAL A 59 7.91 12.58 -26.58
CA VAL A 59 6.47 12.37 -26.83
C VAL A 59 6.18 12.26 -28.33
N ALA A 60 6.94 12.96 -29.18
CA ALA A 60 6.71 12.95 -30.62
C ALA A 60 7.19 11.63 -31.25
N GLY A 61 8.29 11.08 -30.73
CA GLY A 61 8.85 9.80 -31.16
C GLY A 61 8.32 8.57 -30.42
N ASP A 62 7.40 8.73 -29.46
CA ASP A 62 6.88 7.66 -28.58
C ASP A 62 8.01 6.80 -27.95
N GLN A 63 9.05 7.48 -27.45
CA GLN A 63 10.25 6.81 -26.95
C GLN A 63 10.76 7.41 -25.64
N LEU A 64 11.44 6.56 -24.87
CA LEU A 64 12.07 6.91 -23.61
C LEU A 64 13.57 6.61 -23.70
N LEU A 65 14.38 7.66 -23.64
CA LEU A 65 15.84 7.60 -23.76
C LEU A 65 16.45 7.69 -22.37
N VAL A 66 17.36 6.77 -22.04
CA VAL A 66 18.04 6.74 -20.73
C VAL A 66 19.55 6.80 -20.88
N GLY A 67 20.18 7.65 -20.06
CA GLY A 67 21.64 7.71 -19.95
C GLY A 67 22.14 6.72 -18.91
N ALA A 68 22.98 5.79 -19.36
CA ALA A 68 23.52 4.68 -18.58
C ALA A 68 25.03 4.85 -18.30
N ARG A 69 25.52 4.27 -17.19
CA ARG A 69 26.94 4.09 -16.86
C ARG A 69 27.27 2.64 -16.61
#